data_AF-I0GX92-F1
#
_entry.id   AF-I0GX92-F1
#
_cell.length_a   1.000
_cell.length_b   1.000
_cell.length_c   1.000
_cell.angle_alpha   90.00
_cell.angle_beta   90.00
_cell.angle_gamma   90.00
#
_symmetry.space_group_name_H-M   'P 1'
#
loop_
_entity.id
_entity.type
_entity.pdbx_description
1 polymer ?
#
loop_
_entity_poly.entity_id
_entity_poly.type
_entity_poly.pdbx_seq_one_letter_code
_entity_poly.pdbx_strand_id
1 'polypeptide(L)'
;MVSVRDAGEAVRARVIPDMTPSAAWRQNLDAVVAVLDRAGIDYFCLRPVNNLHSSIAINARDRDRTLAVLRSDGELATAQIRTGSVTDAGFSGGRGKNAVQVFFPVTSPYGTTVLGSGSACEIEFWKTQKGEGGAPPTIVGPRRNAVASELPAEADYRLVPAITLNPMMPVDEPPRYRTRSEFAMVPAEDVRFPIDVVYTWVDGNDPDWVARKNSSLTAFGREQINTIATNDSRFISRDELKYSLRSIVAYAPWVRKIFLVTDDQIPAWLDTSDPRLTVVSHRELFGDTGVLPTFNSHAIESRLHRIPGLSEHFIYFNDDMFLGRPVSPDSFFHANGIAKFFQSKAQLDAGPATKFDAPVTAAGKNNRRHIAERFHRGITQKMQHVPYTLQKSVLEEIEKWLPDEVRQTAEHPFRHPGDLSIPSSLQHYWAYLTRRAVPGSIKYTYADLAHPSTPVQLAFLLARRHCDVFCLNDTDSAAVAHSEQAAMMADFLPQYFPFRSPFELPDDVAAERAKFSATELGRAAQQSRVGARIPQQGTYQSRALQHD
;
A
#
# COMPACT_ATOMS: atom_id res chain seq x y z
N MET A 1 23.22 -14.94 -10.42
CA MET A 1 23.20 -13.49 -10.70
C MET A 1 23.01 -13.26 -12.20
N VAL A 2 22.33 -12.19 -12.59
CA VAL A 2 22.06 -11.78 -13.97
C VAL A 2 22.55 -10.35 -14.21
N SER A 3 22.77 -9.97 -15.47
CA SER A 3 23.18 -8.59 -15.81
C SER A 3 21.94 -7.73 -16.02
N VAL A 4 21.82 -6.62 -15.28
CA VAL A 4 20.69 -5.67 -15.38
C VAL A 4 21.20 -4.22 -15.37
N ARG A 5 20.32 -3.25 -15.56
CA ARG A 5 20.65 -1.82 -15.43
C ARG A 5 20.10 -1.23 -14.13
N ASP A 6 20.96 -0.57 -13.36
CA ASP A 6 20.62 0.20 -12.16
C ASP A 6 21.06 1.65 -12.37
N ALA A 7 20.11 2.58 -12.35
CA ALA A 7 20.34 3.99 -12.67
C ALA A 7 21.11 4.23 -13.99
N GLY A 8 20.91 3.36 -14.99
CA GLY A 8 21.58 3.41 -16.29
C GLY A 8 22.90 2.63 -16.38
N GLU A 9 23.48 2.22 -15.27
CA GLU A 9 24.74 1.47 -15.19
C GLU A 9 24.50 -0.05 -15.19
N ALA A 10 25.37 -0.81 -15.83
CA ALA A 10 25.29 -2.27 -15.82
C ALA A 10 25.75 -2.83 -14.46
N VAL A 11 24.91 -3.65 -13.82
CA VAL A 11 25.22 -4.29 -12.54
C VAL A 11 24.86 -5.78 -12.58
N ARG A 12 25.54 -6.58 -11.75
CA ARG A 12 25.18 -7.99 -11.53
C ARG A 12 24.21 -8.08 -10.36
N ALA A 13 22.97 -8.48 -10.64
CA ALA A 13 21.92 -8.58 -9.65
C ALA A 13 21.56 -10.03 -9.31
N ARG A 14 21.17 -10.28 -8.07
CA ARG A 14 20.53 -11.53 -7.66
C ARG A 14 19.06 -11.50 -8.08
N VAL A 15 18.56 -12.64 -8.56
CA VAL A 15 17.13 -12.79 -8.81
C VAL A 15 16.49 -13.23 -7.51
N ILE A 16 15.60 -12.41 -6.94
CA ILE A 16 14.86 -12.73 -5.72
C ILE A 16 13.39 -12.40 -5.98
N PRO A 17 12.51 -13.42 -6.06
CA PRO A 17 11.14 -13.25 -6.56
C PRO A 17 10.20 -12.49 -5.62
N ASP A 18 10.55 -12.38 -4.35
CA ASP A 18 9.74 -11.88 -3.24
C ASP A 18 10.41 -10.72 -2.48
N MET A 19 11.41 -10.07 -3.10
CA MET A 19 12.07 -8.90 -2.50
C MET A 19 11.16 -7.67 -2.53
N THR A 20 11.19 -6.87 -1.45
CA THR A 20 10.51 -5.57 -1.39
C THR A 20 11.53 -4.44 -1.21
N PRO A 21 11.16 -3.18 -1.54
CA PRO A 21 12.01 -2.02 -1.23
C PRO A 21 12.40 -1.92 0.24
N SER A 22 11.48 -2.24 1.18
CA SER A 22 11.78 -2.22 2.62
C SER A 22 12.70 -3.37 3.06
N ALA A 23 12.56 -4.56 2.47
CA ALA A 23 13.47 -5.67 2.73
C ALA A 23 14.88 -5.38 2.16
N ALA A 24 14.98 -4.77 0.98
CA ALA A 24 16.27 -4.34 0.41
C ALA A 24 16.93 -3.26 1.27
N TRP A 25 16.15 -2.28 1.74
CA TRP A 25 16.61 -1.26 2.70
C TRP A 25 17.20 -1.90 3.96
N ARG A 26 16.48 -2.87 4.55
CA ARG A 26 16.90 -3.58 5.77
C ARG A 26 18.15 -4.43 5.52
N GLN A 27 18.14 -5.24 4.47
CA GLN A 27 19.28 -6.08 4.08
C GLN A 27 20.57 -5.25 3.93
N ASN A 28 20.49 -4.10 3.26
CA ASN A 28 21.65 -3.25 3.04
C ASN A 28 22.15 -2.62 4.35
N LEU A 29 21.25 -2.16 5.22
CA LEU A 29 21.62 -1.59 6.51
C LEU A 29 22.22 -2.64 7.46
N ASP A 30 21.57 -3.79 7.59
CA ASP A 30 21.96 -4.88 8.50
C ASP A 30 23.37 -5.37 8.17
N ALA A 31 23.66 -5.59 6.89
CA ALA A 31 24.98 -6.04 6.45
C ALA A 31 26.08 -5.02 6.75
N VAL A 32 25.82 -3.73 6.51
CA VAL A 32 26.80 -2.67 6.81
C VAL A 32 27.03 -2.57 8.32
N VAL A 33 25.95 -2.57 9.11
CA VAL A 33 26.03 -2.50 10.57
C VAL A 33 26.82 -3.68 11.14
N ALA A 34 26.53 -4.91 10.69
CA ALA A 34 27.23 -6.11 11.15
C ALA A 34 28.75 -6.05 10.87
N VAL A 35 29.13 -5.57 9.69
CA VAL A 35 30.54 -5.39 9.30
C VAL A 35 31.23 -4.34 10.18
N LEU A 36 30.58 -3.21 10.46
CA LEU A 36 31.15 -2.15 11.29
C LEU A 36 31.28 -2.58 12.76
N ASP A 37 30.29 -3.31 13.28
CA ASP A 37 30.32 -3.85 14.64
C ASP A 37 31.48 -4.86 14.80
N ARG A 38 31.64 -5.81 13.87
CA ARG A 38 32.78 -6.75 13.87
C ARG A 38 34.12 -6.03 13.81
N ALA A 39 34.20 -4.95 13.04
CA ALA A 39 35.41 -4.18 12.89
C ALA A 39 35.68 -3.22 14.05
N GLY A 40 34.76 -3.05 15.00
CA GLY A 40 34.87 -2.07 16.09
C GLY A 40 34.99 -0.64 15.57
N ILE A 41 34.21 -0.29 14.55
CA ILE A 41 34.10 1.07 14.02
C ILE A 41 32.88 1.73 14.66
N ASP A 42 33.08 2.90 15.28
CA ASP A 42 31.99 3.64 15.90
C ASP A 42 31.11 4.31 14.84
N TYR A 43 29.79 4.17 15.00
CA TYR A 43 28.79 4.67 14.06
C TYR A 43 27.46 4.91 14.76
N PHE A 44 26.61 5.72 14.13
CA PHE A 44 25.20 5.81 14.50
C PHE A 44 24.32 5.92 13.25
N CYS A 45 23.16 5.27 13.28
CA CYS A 45 22.17 5.40 12.22
C CYS A 45 21.55 6.79 12.21
N LEU A 46 21.27 7.31 11.02
CA LEU A 46 20.63 8.59 10.79
C LEU A 46 19.18 8.37 10.35
N ARG A 47 18.38 9.43 10.46
CA ARG A 47 17.10 9.53 9.74
C ARG A 47 17.41 9.99 8.32
N PRO A 48 17.14 9.19 7.28
CA PRO A 48 17.53 9.52 5.92
C PRO A 48 16.68 10.67 5.39
N VAL A 49 17.25 11.51 4.53
CA VAL A 49 16.50 12.57 3.83
C VAL A 49 15.55 11.97 2.78
N ASN A 50 15.89 10.79 2.26
CA ASN A 50 15.06 10.00 1.36
C ASN A 50 14.74 8.66 2.03
N ASN A 51 13.44 8.40 2.26
CA ASN A 51 12.97 7.19 2.94
C ASN A 51 13.22 5.88 2.16
N LEU A 52 13.78 5.94 0.95
CA LEU A 52 14.21 4.73 0.22
C LEU A 52 15.62 4.28 0.58
N HIS A 53 16.45 5.16 1.16
CA HIS A 53 17.83 4.83 1.56
C HIS A 53 17.92 4.66 3.07
N SER A 54 18.85 3.82 3.53
CA SER A 54 19.31 3.87 4.92
C SER A 54 20.52 4.78 4.99
N SER A 55 20.79 5.34 6.17
CA SER A 55 21.93 6.24 6.34
C SER A 55 22.58 6.03 7.70
N ILE A 56 23.91 6.05 7.73
CA ILE A 56 24.71 5.97 8.95
C ILE A 56 25.80 7.04 8.93
N ALA A 57 26.15 7.54 10.10
CA ALA A 57 27.25 8.48 10.30
C ALA A 57 28.44 7.77 10.93
N ILE A 58 29.63 8.06 10.40
CA ILE A 58 30.92 7.63 10.92
C ILE A 58 31.82 8.86 11.01
N ASN A 59 32.70 8.90 12.03
CA ASN A 59 33.67 9.98 12.11
C ASN A 59 34.62 9.95 10.89
N ALA A 60 34.85 11.11 10.27
CA ALA A 60 35.69 11.23 9.08
C ALA A 60 37.13 10.74 9.28
N ARG A 61 37.63 10.70 10.52
CA ARG A 61 38.95 10.11 10.83
C ARG A 61 39.01 8.60 10.58
N ASP A 62 37.88 7.91 10.70
CA ASP A 62 37.75 6.46 10.54
C ASP A 62 37.41 6.05 9.09
N ARG A 63 37.40 7.01 8.16
CA ARG A 63 37.05 6.81 6.76
C ARG A 63 37.86 5.72 6.07
N ASP A 64 39.19 5.80 6.14
CA ASP A 64 40.04 4.89 5.35
C ASP A 64 39.99 3.47 5.93
N ARG A 65 39.90 3.35 7.26
CA ARG A 65 39.63 2.08 7.95
C ARG A 65 38.28 1.50 7.55
N THR A 66 37.24 2.32 7.50
CA THR A 66 35.90 1.92 7.05
C THR A 66 35.94 1.38 5.61
N LEU A 67 36.56 2.10 4.68
CA LEU A 67 36.68 1.68 3.29
C LEU A 67 37.46 0.37 3.12
N ALA A 68 38.52 0.17 3.91
CA ALA A 68 39.28 -1.07 3.89
C ALA A 68 38.41 -2.25 4.32
N VAL A 69 37.72 -2.14 5.46
CA VAL A 69 36.86 -3.18 6.02
C VAL A 69 35.71 -3.51 5.07
N LEU A 70 35.00 -2.50 4.55
CA LEU A 70 33.86 -2.74 3.64
C LEU A 70 34.27 -3.53 2.39
N ARG A 71 35.51 -3.34 1.90
CA ARG A 71 36.02 -4.01 0.70
C ARG A 71 36.57 -5.42 0.97
N SER A 72 37.00 -5.70 2.20
CA SER A 72 37.64 -6.98 2.54
C SER A 72 36.71 -7.96 3.25
N ASP A 73 35.61 -7.48 3.85
CA ASP A 73 34.69 -8.34 4.58
C ASP A 73 33.84 -9.21 3.63
N GLY A 74 33.79 -10.52 3.91
CA GLY A 74 33.11 -11.51 3.08
C GLY A 74 31.59 -11.32 3.03
N GLU A 75 30.97 -10.70 4.03
CA GLU A 75 29.53 -10.41 4.05
C GLU A 75 29.13 -9.46 2.91
N LEU A 76 30.03 -8.57 2.51
CA LEU A 76 29.82 -7.60 1.43
C LEU A 76 30.40 -8.06 0.08
N ALA A 77 30.84 -9.31 -0.04
CA ALA A 77 31.51 -9.81 -1.25
C ALA A 77 30.67 -9.65 -2.54
N THR A 78 29.34 -9.69 -2.43
CA THR A 78 28.41 -9.49 -3.57
C THR A 78 27.78 -8.09 -3.60
N ALA A 79 28.11 -7.21 -2.66
CA ALA A 79 27.60 -5.86 -2.61
C ALA A 79 28.31 -4.97 -3.65
N GLN A 80 27.60 -3.95 -4.12
CA GLN A 80 28.19 -2.81 -4.82
C GLN A 80 28.61 -1.77 -3.79
N ILE A 81 29.87 -1.37 -3.83
CA ILE A 81 30.44 -0.35 -2.94
C ILE A 81 30.89 0.83 -3.79
N ARG A 82 30.13 1.93 -3.76
CA ARG A 82 30.40 3.14 -4.53
C ARG A 82 30.91 4.23 -3.61
N THR A 83 32.09 4.79 -3.90
CA THR A 83 32.60 5.97 -3.20
C THR A 83 32.19 7.24 -3.93
N GLY A 84 31.90 8.30 -3.17
CA GLY A 84 31.46 9.54 -3.78
C GLY A 84 31.28 10.68 -2.78
N SER A 85 30.44 11.62 -3.17
CA SER A 85 30.02 12.72 -2.32
C SER A 85 28.51 12.69 -2.09
N VAL A 86 28.09 12.99 -0.87
CA VAL A 86 26.69 13.29 -0.55
C VAL A 86 26.55 14.77 -0.21
N THR A 87 25.48 15.37 -0.73
CA THR A 87 25.05 16.74 -0.43
C THR A 87 23.53 16.76 -0.26
N ASP A 88 22.93 17.93 -0.05
CA ASP A 88 21.47 18.09 -0.07
C ASP A 88 20.83 17.68 -1.41
N ALA A 89 21.60 17.67 -2.51
CA ALA A 89 21.13 17.21 -3.82
C ALA A 89 21.18 15.67 -3.96
N GLY A 90 21.69 14.95 -2.96
CA GLY A 90 21.85 13.50 -2.97
C GLY A 90 23.29 13.04 -3.19
N PHE A 91 23.44 11.74 -3.43
CA PHE A 91 24.72 11.09 -3.65
C PHE A 91 25.17 11.22 -5.11
N SER A 92 26.46 11.45 -5.31
CA SER A 92 27.13 11.45 -6.62
C SER A 92 28.39 10.59 -6.55
N GLY A 93 28.47 9.58 -7.43
CA GLY A 93 29.65 8.73 -7.54
C GLY A 93 30.85 9.49 -8.13
N GLY A 94 32.06 9.12 -7.70
CA GLY A 94 33.30 9.64 -8.30
C GLY A 94 34.36 10.02 -7.29
N ARG A 95 35.11 11.11 -7.55
CA ARG A 95 36.26 11.55 -6.73
C ARG A 95 35.88 12.12 -5.35
N GLY A 96 34.58 12.17 -5.04
CA GLY A 96 34.06 12.56 -3.75
C GLY A 96 34.60 11.69 -2.60
N LYS A 97 34.75 12.30 -1.42
CA LYS A 97 35.38 11.63 -0.26
C LYS A 97 34.52 11.62 1.01
N ASN A 98 33.33 12.21 1.00
CA ASN A 98 32.54 12.37 2.22
C ASN A 98 31.42 11.32 2.37
N ALA A 99 31.24 10.41 1.40
CA ALA A 99 30.26 9.34 1.52
C ALA A 99 30.64 8.05 0.75
N VAL A 100 29.99 6.94 1.12
CA VAL A 100 29.96 5.71 0.34
C VAL A 100 28.56 5.11 0.34
N GLN A 101 28.15 4.50 -0.76
CA GLN A 101 26.94 3.69 -0.87
C GLN A 101 27.30 2.21 -0.88
N VAL A 102 26.59 1.41 -0.08
CA VAL A 102 26.67 -0.04 -0.07
C VAL A 102 25.29 -0.61 -0.34
N PHE A 103 25.17 -1.49 -1.34
CA PHE A 103 23.90 -2.14 -1.67
C PHE A 103 24.09 -3.48 -2.35
N PHE A 104 23.14 -4.39 -2.16
CA PHE A 104 23.06 -5.65 -2.92
C PHE A 104 22.06 -5.49 -4.06
N PRO A 105 22.48 -5.47 -5.33
CA PRO A 105 21.55 -5.37 -6.44
C PRO A 105 20.66 -6.61 -6.50
N VAL A 106 19.35 -6.39 -6.44
CA VAL A 106 18.33 -7.43 -6.58
C VAL A 106 17.44 -7.09 -7.75
N THR A 107 16.99 -8.10 -8.48
CA THR A 107 16.05 -7.92 -9.58
C THR A 107 14.93 -8.94 -9.51
N SER A 108 13.80 -8.58 -10.10
CA SER A 108 12.69 -9.49 -10.28
C SER A 108 13.03 -10.65 -11.23
N PRO A 109 12.22 -11.73 -11.26
CA PRO A 109 12.46 -12.87 -12.15
C PRO A 109 12.59 -12.49 -13.64
N TYR A 110 11.87 -11.46 -14.08
CA TYR A 110 11.91 -10.96 -15.45
C TYR A 110 13.04 -9.97 -15.73
N GLY A 111 13.81 -9.54 -14.72
CA GLY A 111 14.86 -8.55 -14.89
C GLY A 111 14.36 -7.11 -15.16
N THR A 112 13.05 -6.88 -15.09
CA THR A 112 12.40 -5.60 -15.47
C THR A 112 12.43 -4.55 -14.37
N THR A 113 12.54 -4.98 -13.11
CA THR A 113 12.63 -4.08 -11.95
C THR A 113 13.87 -4.44 -11.14
N VAL A 114 14.64 -3.41 -10.78
CA VAL A 114 15.90 -3.55 -10.04
C VAL A 114 15.81 -2.73 -8.76
N LEU A 115 16.08 -3.38 -7.64
CA LEU A 115 16.33 -2.76 -6.34
C LEU A 115 17.85 -2.70 -6.17
N GLY A 116 18.42 -1.55 -6.49
CA GLY A 116 19.86 -1.30 -6.53
C GLY A 116 20.25 -0.10 -5.69
N SER A 117 20.96 0.86 -6.29
CA SER A 117 21.44 2.05 -5.58
C SER A 117 20.33 2.90 -4.96
N GLY A 118 19.10 2.79 -5.50
CA GLY A 118 17.90 3.43 -4.95
C GLY A 118 17.43 2.89 -3.59
N SER A 119 18.07 1.83 -3.07
CA SER A 119 17.80 1.30 -1.72
C SER A 119 19.08 1.19 -0.87
N ALA A 120 20.14 1.91 -1.25
CA ALA A 120 21.45 1.76 -0.64
C ALA A 120 21.52 2.20 0.82
N CYS A 121 22.46 1.59 1.56
CA CYS A 121 22.94 2.15 2.80
C CYS A 121 24.02 3.20 2.51
N GLU A 122 23.70 4.45 2.83
CA GLU A 122 24.60 5.59 2.71
C GLU A 122 25.43 5.77 3.98
N ILE A 123 26.74 5.70 3.85
CA ILE A 123 27.69 5.98 4.92
C ILE A 123 28.17 7.41 4.74
N GLU A 124 27.90 8.27 5.72
CA GLU A 124 28.30 9.66 5.76
C GLU A 124 29.51 9.86 6.67
N PHE A 125 30.54 10.54 6.18
CA PHE A 125 31.72 10.87 6.99
C PHE A 125 31.58 12.25 7.63
N TRP A 126 31.28 12.26 8.93
CA TRP A 126 31.02 13.46 9.73
C TRP A 126 32.30 14.02 10.34
N LYS A 127 32.43 15.34 10.40
CA LYS A 127 33.65 16.00 10.91
C LYS A 127 33.44 16.52 12.31
N THR A 128 34.44 16.35 13.17
CA THR A 128 34.49 17.03 14.47
C THR A 128 34.97 18.47 14.28
N GLN A 129 34.24 19.42 14.86
CA GLN A 129 34.60 20.83 14.93
C GLN A 129 35.00 21.17 16.37
N LYS A 130 36.05 21.98 16.53
CA LYS A 130 36.46 22.47 17.85
C LYS A 130 35.50 23.58 18.27
N GLY A 131 35.04 23.54 19.52
CA GLY A 131 34.28 24.66 20.08
C GLY A 131 35.18 25.89 20.26
N GLU A 132 34.59 27.07 20.07
CA GLU A 132 35.24 28.35 20.35
C GLU A 132 35.05 28.75 21.82
N GLY A 133 36.00 29.50 22.38
CA GLY A 133 35.84 30.10 23.72
C GLY A 133 35.65 29.12 24.88
N GLY A 134 36.08 27.86 24.74
CA GLY A 134 35.89 26.81 25.75
C GLY A 134 34.59 26.03 25.62
N ALA A 135 33.79 26.28 24.58
CA ALA A 135 32.63 25.45 24.27
C ALA A 135 33.05 24.00 23.94
N PRO A 136 32.20 23.00 24.24
CA PRO A 136 32.47 21.62 23.87
C PRO A 136 32.52 21.45 22.34
N PRO A 137 33.31 20.50 21.82
CA PRO A 137 33.35 20.22 20.40
C PRO A 137 32.02 19.68 19.87
N THR A 138 31.72 19.95 18.60
CA THR A 138 30.54 19.45 17.89
C THR A 138 30.95 18.51 16.76
N ILE A 139 29.99 17.75 16.22
CA ILE A 139 30.12 17.01 14.97
C ILE A 139 29.12 17.54 13.95
N VAL A 140 29.56 17.60 12.69
CA VAL A 140 28.78 18.16 11.60
C VAL A 140 28.79 17.21 10.41
N GLY A 141 27.60 16.94 9.88
CA GLY A 141 27.38 16.08 8.73
C GLY A 141 27.66 16.77 7.39
N PRO A 142 27.79 15.98 6.30
CA PRO A 142 28.01 16.50 4.95
C PRO A 142 26.78 17.15 4.30
N ARG A 143 25.58 16.98 4.88
CA ARG A 143 24.30 17.53 4.40
C ARG A 143 23.38 17.88 5.58
N ARG A 144 22.31 18.63 5.31
CA ARG A 144 21.26 18.87 6.29
C ARG A 144 20.49 17.59 6.60
N ASN A 145 20.02 17.46 7.85
CA ASN A 145 19.16 16.38 8.30
C ASN A 145 17.96 16.95 9.08
N ALA A 146 16.97 16.12 9.38
CA ALA A 146 15.72 16.53 10.02
C ALA A 146 15.83 16.77 11.55
N VAL A 147 17.02 16.58 12.14
CA VAL A 147 17.21 16.62 13.60
C VAL A 147 18.00 17.86 14.02
N ALA A 148 19.23 18.02 13.55
CA ALA A 148 20.07 19.16 13.93
C ALA A 148 21.18 19.45 12.90
N SER A 149 21.57 20.72 12.77
CA SER A 149 22.70 21.15 11.93
C SER A 149 24.05 20.71 12.48
N GLU A 150 24.19 20.67 13.80
CA GLU A 150 25.38 20.22 14.53
C GLU A 150 24.95 19.43 15.76
N LEU A 151 25.77 18.47 16.20
CA LEU A 151 25.51 17.66 17.39
C LEU A 151 26.69 17.76 18.36
N PRO A 152 26.50 17.58 19.67
CA PRO A 152 27.62 17.44 20.61
C PRO A 152 28.56 16.31 20.18
N ALA A 153 29.88 16.47 20.30
CA ALA A 153 30.81 15.41 19.92
C ALA A 153 30.73 14.18 20.85
N GLU A 154 30.36 14.40 22.11
CA GLU A 154 30.00 13.31 23.03
C GLU A 154 28.66 12.71 22.59
N ALA A 155 28.60 11.38 22.51
CA ALA A 155 27.44 10.65 22.04
C ALA A 155 26.69 9.99 23.19
N ASP A 156 25.37 10.16 23.24
CA ASP A 156 24.45 9.29 23.99
C ASP A 156 23.78 8.33 23.01
N TYR A 157 24.15 7.05 23.05
CA TYR A 157 23.63 6.03 22.13
C TYR A 157 22.33 5.39 22.63
N ARG A 158 21.42 5.14 21.70
CA ARG A 158 20.14 4.45 21.92
C ARG A 158 19.94 3.35 20.87
N LEU A 159 19.26 2.28 21.26
CA LEU A 159 18.77 1.26 20.33
C LEU A 159 17.30 1.55 19.99
N VAL A 160 17.00 1.70 18.71
CA VAL A 160 15.66 2.09 18.23
C VAL A 160 15.16 1.12 17.15
N PRO A 161 13.84 0.92 16.98
CA PRO A 161 13.34 0.16 15.83
C PRO A 161 13.60 0.87 14.51
N ALA A 162 13.51 0.11 13.41
CA ALA A 162 13.60 0.64 12.05
C ALA A 162 12.63 1.81 11.80
N ILE A 163 11.40 1.75 12.32
CA ILE A 163 10.37 2.79 12.14
C ILE A 163 10.76 4.15 12.73
N THR A 164 11.61 4.19 13.76
CA THR A 164 12.13 5.45 14.30
C THR A 164 13.08 6.12 13.32
N LEU A 165 13.87 5.32 12.59
CA LEU A 165 14.81 5.81 11.59
C LEU A 165 14.10 6.17 10.28
N ASN A 166 13.10 5.37 9.89
CA ASN A 166 12.40 5.52 8.62
C ASN A 166 10.90 5.24 8.80
N PRO A 167 10.01 6.25 8.65
CA PRO A 167 8.58 6.10 8.88
C PRO A 167 7.88 5.18 7.86
N MET A 168 8.57 4.75 6.81
CA MET A 168 8.06 3.75 5.87
C MET A 168 8.12 2.32 6.42
N MET A 169 8.93 2.07 7.46
CA MET A 169 9.17 0.71 7.95
C MET A 169 7.98 0.19 8.77
N PRO A 170 7.74 -1.13 8.78
CA PRO A 170 6.74 -1.75 9.64
C PRO A 170 6.95 -1.42 11.13
N VAL A 171 5.86 -1.43 11.88
CA VAL A 171 5.85 -1.13 13.32
C VAL A 171 6.52 -2.26 14.10
N ASP A 172 7.50 -1.91 14.96
CA ASP A 172 8.14 -2.78 15.96
C ASP A 172 8.75 -4.11 15.47
N GLU A 173 9.23 -4.14 14.23
CA GLU A 173 10.01 -5.28 13.74
C GLU A 173 11.49 -5.22 14.21
N PRO A 174 12.08 -6.34 14.69
CA PRO A 174 13.52 -6.45 14.90
C PRO A 174 14.29 -6.45 13.56
N PRO A 175 15.59 -6.13 13.56
CA PRO A 175 16.43 -5.76 14.71
C PRO A 175 16.24 -4.29 15.17
N ARG A 176 16.85 -3.94 16.30
CA ARG A 176 16.97 -2.54 16.75
C ARG A 176 18.34 -2.01 16.33
N TYR A 177 18.41 -0.73 15.96
CA TYR A 177 19.60 -0.09 15.42
C TYR A 177 20.20 0.93 16.39
N ARG A 178 21.53 0.99 16.46
CA ARG A 178 22.24 2.00 17.25
C ARG A 178 22.14 3.36 16.57
N THR A 179 21.56 4.32 17.27
CA THR A 179 21.52 5.73 16.88
C THR A 179 21.88 6.62 18.07
N ARG A 180 21.93 7.94 17.89
CA ARG A 180 22.08 8.87 19.03
C ARG A 180 20.72 9.30 19.58
N SER A 181 20.68 9.70 20.84
CA SER A 181 19.46 10.18 21.52
C SER A 181 18.69 11.25 20.73
N GLU A 182 19.40 12.12 20.01
CA GLU A 182 18.81 13.17 19.19
C GLU A 182 17.99 12.61 18.01
N PHE A 183 18.42 11.49 17.44
CA PHE A 183 17.71 10.78 16.36
C PHE A 183 16.70 9.73 16.87
N ALA A 184 16.74 9.41 18.16
CA ALA A 184 15.81 8.46 18.77
C ALA A 184 14.44 9.09 19.05
N MET A 185 14.35 10.42 19.07
CA MET A 185 13.09 11.14 19.23
C MET A 185 12.18 10.93 18.02
N VAL A 186 10.92 10.60 18.29
CA VAL A 186 9.87 10.57 17.26
C VAL A 186 9.41 12.01 16.98
N PRO A 187 9.52 12.52 15.75
CA PRO A 187 9.03 13.86 15.44
C PRO A 187 7.52 13.99 15.57
N ALA A 188 7.06 15.24 15.67
CA ALA A 188 5.64 15.54 15.79
C ALA A 188 4.85 15.24 14.51
N GLU A 189 5.51 15.24 13.35
CA GLU A 189 4.95 14.99 12.02
C GLU A 189 4.90 13.51 11.63
N ASP A 190 5.53 12.65 12.44
CA ASP A 190 5.66 11.23 12.17
C ASP A 190 4.39 10.48 12.61
N VAL A 191 3.68 9.87 11.66
CA VAL A 191 2.49 9.04 11.95
C VAL A 191 2.93 7.77 12.67
N ARG A 192 2.27 7.46 13.80
CA ARG A 192 2.59 6.30 14.66
C ARG A 192 1.40 5.46 15.11
N PHE A 193 0.18 5.92 14.87
CA PHE A 193 -1.00 5.09 15.11
C PHE A 193 -1.14 4.02 14.02
N PRO A 194 -1.79 2.88 14.32
CA PRO A 194 -1.99 1.82 13.34
C PRO A 194 -2.91 2.27 12.20
N ILE A 195 -2.55 1.88 10.97
CA ILE A 195 -3.37 2.05 9.78
C ILE A 195 -3.60 0.69 9.14
N ASP A 196 -4.87 0.33 8.98
CA ASP A 196 -5.28 -0.88 8.27
C ASP A 196 -5.71 -0.56 6.83
N VAL A 197 -5.76 -1.59 5.99
CA VAL A 197 -6.32 -1.52 4.64
C VAL A 197 -7.54 -2.44 4.57
N VAL A 198 -8.59 -1.98 3.91
CA VAL A 198 -9.79 -2.77 3.62
C VAL A 198 -9.96 -2.86 2.11
N TYR A 199 -10.08 -4.08 1.60
CA TYR A 199 -10.46 -4.37 0.23
C TYR A 199 -11.88 -4.91 0.19
N THR A 200 -12.62 -4.60 -0.86
CA THR A 200 -13.83 -5.36 -1.25
C THR A 200 -13.55 -6.10 -2.54
N TRP A 201 -13.93 -7.36 -2.61
CA TRP A 201 -13.72 -8.18 -3.81
C TRP A 201 -14.76 -9.27 -3.94
N VAL A 202 -15.14 -9.57 -5.18
CA VAL A 202 -15.92 -10.75 -5.56
C VAL A 202 -15.38 -11.34 -6.86
N ASP A 203 -15.50 -12.65 -7.03
CA ASP A 203 -15.35 -13.31 -8.32
C ASP A 203 -16.72 -13.41 -9.01
N GLY A 204 -16.90 -12.66 -10.09
CA GLY A 204 -18.12 -12.67 -10.90
C GLY A 204 -18.26 -13.84 -11.84
N ASN A 205 -17.19 -14.59 -12.09
CA ASN A 205 -17.24 -15.81 -12.88
C ASN A 205 -17.55 -17.03 -11.99
N ASP A 206 -17.62 -16.85 -10.68
CA ASP A 206 -17.98 -17.91 -9.75
C ASP A 206 -19.42 -18.39 -9.99
N PRO A 207 -19.63 -19.68 -10.31
CA PRO A 207 -20.93 -20.20 -10.69
C PRO A 207 -21.98 -20.12 -9.57
N ASP A 208 -21.56 -20.29 -8.31
CA ASP A 208 -22.45 -20.18 -7.16
C ASP A 208 -22.89 -18.74 -6.94
N TRP A 209 -21.98 -17.78 -7.13
CA TRP A 209 -22.28 -16.36 -7.05
C TRP A 209 -23.22 -15.91 -8.18
N VAL A 210 -22.95 -16.32 -9.42
CA VAL A 210 -23.80 -16.04 -10.59
C VAL A 210 -25.21 -16.60 -10.38
N ALA A 211 -25.35 -17.81 -9.86
CA ALA A 211 -26.64 -18.41 -9.56
C ALA A 211 -27.42 -17.60 -8.51
N ARG A 212 -26.77 -17.13 -7.43
CA ARG A 212 -27.39 -16.25 -6.42
C ARG A 212 -27.80 -14.90 -7.00
N LYS A 213 -26.96 -14.28 -7.83
CA LYS A 213 -27.24 -13.02 -8.53
C LYS A 213 -28.47 -13.16 -9.43
N ASN A 214 -28.48 -14.17 -10.30
CA ASN A 214 -29.58 -14.41 -11.23
C ASN A 214 -30.91 -14.72 -10.52
N SER A 215 -30.87 -15.49 -9.44
CA SER A 215 -32.05 -15.76 -8.61
C SER A 215 -32.61 -14.47 -7.97
N SER A 216 -31.73 -13.61 -7.47
CA SER A 216 -32.10 -12.33 -6.87
C SER A 216 -32.64 -11.33 -7.90
N LEU A 217 -32.06 -11.30 -9.11
CA LEU A 217 -32.55 -10.50 -10.24
C LEU A 217 -33.97 -10.91 -10.65
N THR A 218 -34.24 -12.22 -10.71
CA THR A 218 -35.58 -12.75 -11.04
C THR A 218 -36.59 -12.39 -9.95
N ALA A 219 -36.21 -12.46 -8.67
CA ALA A 219 -37.09 -12.11 -7.56
C ALA A 219 -37.44 -10.61 -7.48
N PHE A 220 -36.50 -9.72 -7.79
CA PHE A 220 -36.71 -8.26 -7.77
C PHE A 220 -37.42 -7.70 -9.00
N GLY A 221 -37.38 -8.41 -10.13
CA GLY A 221 -37.92 -7.96 -11.42
C GLY A 221 -36.96 -7.04 -12.18
N ARG A 222 -36.63 -7.42 -13.42
CA ARG A 222 -35.63 -6.73 -14.27
C ARG A 222 -35.94 -5.25 -14.56
N GLU A 223 -37.20 -4.82 -14.48
CA GLU A 223 -37.61 -3.44 -14.78
C GLU A 223 -37.28 -2.43 -13.67
N GLN A 224 -36.98 -2.89 -12.45
CA GLN A 224 -36.63 -2.03 -11.31
C GLN A 224 -35.13 -1.76 -11.20
N ILE A 225 -34.33 -2.32 -12.11
CA ILE A 225 -32.88 -2.31 -12.06
C ILE A 225 -32.38 -1.41 -13.17
N ASN A 226 -31.55 -0.42 -12.82
CA ASN A 226 -30.90 0.41 -13.82
C ASN A 226 -30.09 -0.50 -14.75
N THR A 227 -30.25 -0.40 -16.07
CA THR A 227 -29.60 -1.26 -17.07
C THR A 227 -28.07 -1.24 -16.99
N ILE A 228 -27.48 -0.20 -16.39
CA ILE A 228 -26.03 -0.08 -16.14
C ILE A 228 -25.60 -0.89 -14.89
N ALA A 229 -26.53 -1.24 -13.99
CA ALA A 229 -26.26 -1.96 -12.75
C ALA A 229 -26.13 -3.48 -12.91
N THR A 230 -26.62 -4.06 -14.02
CA THR A 230 -26.53 -5.50 -14.31
C THR A 230 -25.27 -5.89 -15.07
N ASN A 231 -24.36 -4.95 -15.31
CA ASN A 231 -23.23 -5.14 -16.23
C ASN A 231 -22.30 -6.29 -15.81
N ASP A 232 -22.00 -7.20 -16.73
CA ASP A 232 -21.18 -8.40 -16.51
C ASP A 232 -19.67 -8.07 -16.44
N SER A 233 -19.21 -6.96 -17.03
CA SER A 233 -17.81 -6.51 -16.95
C SER A 233 -17.37 -6.09 -15.54
N ARG A 234 -18.32 -5.72 -14.67
CA ARG A 234 -18.03 -5.28 -13.29
C ARG A 234 -17.53 -6.39 -12.36
N PHE A 235 -17.56 -7.64 -12.80
CA PHE A 235 -17.26 -8.77 -11.93
C PHE A 235 -16.22 -9.75 -12.54
N ILE A 236 -15.60 -9.41 -13.68
CA ILE A 236 -14.53 -10.22 -14.26
C ILE A 236 -13.25 -9.98 -13.45
N SER A 237 -12.81 -10.97 -12.66
CA SER A 237 -11.51 -10.91 -11.99
C SER A 237 -10.39 -11.30 -12.96
N ARG A 238 -9.39 -10.41 -13.10
CA ARG A 238 -8.17 -10.56 -13.92
C ARG A 238 -6.92 -10.40 -13.06
N ASP A 239 -6.95 -10.97 -11.86
CA ASP A 239 -5.88 -10.90 -10.84
C ASP A 239 -5.57 -9.47 -10.35
N GLU A 240 -6.43 -8.47 -10.55
CA GLU A 240 -6.22 -7.09 -10.10
C GLU A 240 -5.93 -7.05 -8.59
N LEU A 241 -6.74 -7.74 -7.79
CA LEU A 241 -6.56 -7.86 -6.35
C LEU A 241 -5.16 -8.39 -5.98
N LYS A 242 -4.66 -9.40 -6.69
CA LYS A 242 -3.33 -9.99 -6.44
C LYS A 242 -2.25 -8.94 -6.60
N TYR A 243 -2.30 -8.18 -7.68
CA TYR A 243 -1.31 -7.15 -7.97
C TYR A 243 -1.50 -5.89 -7.11
N SER A 244 -2.74 -5.58 -6.70
CA SER A 244 -3.02 -4.51 -5.75
C SER A 244 -2.41 -4.83 -4.39
N LEU A 245 -2.53 -6.07 -3.90
CA LEU A 245 -1.87 -6.53 -2.67
C LEU A 245 -0.34 -6.50 -2.79
N ARG A 246 0.23 -6.88 -3.94
CA ARG A 246 1.68 -6.68 -4.20
C ARG A 246 2.07 -5.22 -4.10
N SER A 247 1.24 -4.30 -4.59
CA SER A 247 1.49 -2.86 -4.50
C SER A 247 1.54 -2.38 -3.04
N ILE A 248 0.64 -2.85 -2.17
CA ILE A 248 0.67 -2.53 -0.73
C ILE A 248 1.97 -3.01 -0.09
N VAL A 249 2.34 -4.28 -0.32
CA VAL A 249 3.53 -4.88 0.27
C VAL A 249 4.81 -4.19 -0.19
N ALA A 250 4.86 -3.78 -1.46
CA ALA A 250 6.02 -3.08 -2.01
C ALA A 250 6.11 -1.62 -1.54
N TYR A 251 4.97 -0.92 -1.45
CA TYR A 251 4.95 0.56 -1.43
C TYR A 251 4.31 1.18 -0.18
N ALA A 252 3.65 0.39 0.66
CA ALA A 252 3.13 0.81 1.96
C ALA A 252 3.39 -0.26 3.05
N PRO A 253 4.66 -0.61 3.34
CA PRO A 253 4.97 -1.67 4.31
C PRO A 253 4.62 -1.31 5.77
N TRP A 254 4.26 -0.05 6.03
CA TRP A 254 3.74 0.43 7.32
C TRP A 254 2.29 0.02 7.61
N VAL A 255 1.57 -0.55 6.64
CA VAL A 255 0.21 -1.07 6.85
C VAL A 255 0.22 -2.20 7.88
N ARG A 256 -0.65 -2.10 8.90
CA ARG A 256 -0.71 -3.06 10.01
C ARG A 256 -1.44 -4.34 9.61
N LYS A 257 -2.67 -4.23 9.12
CA LYS A 257 -3.51 -5.34 8.68
C LYS A 257 -4.24 -5.02 7.38
N ILE A 258 -4.54 -6.07 6.63
CA ILE A 258 -5.35 -6.05 5.41
C ILE A 258 -6.59 -6.90 5.68
N PHE A 259 -7.76 -6.31 5.54
CA PHE A 259 -9.04 -7.00 5.59
C PHE A 259 -9.59 -7.14 4.17
N LEU A 260 -9.77 -8.38 3.71
CA LEU A 260 -10.36 -8.68 2.42
C LEU A 260 -11.83 -9.06 2.61
N VAL A 261 -12.74 -8.14 2.32
CA VAL A 261 -14.18 -8.32 2.44
C VAL A 261 -14.72 -9.01 1.19
N THR A 262 -15.33 -10.19 1.34
CA THR A 262 -15.83 -11.01 0.23
C THR A 262 -17.21 -11.62 0.49
N ASP A 263 -17.86 -12.11 -0.58
CA ASP A 263 -19.11 -12.88 -0.50
C ASP A 263 -18.86 -14.36 -0.17
N ASP A 264 -18.07 -14.62 0.88
CA ASP A 264 -17.58 -15.95 1.28
C ASP A 264 -16.74 -16.65 0.21
N GLN A 265 -16.05 -15.84 -0.59
CA GLN A 265 -15.15 -16.29 -1.64
C GLN A 265 -13.70 -16.16 -1.19
N ILE A 266 -12.85 -17.08 -1.65
CA ILE A 266 -11.38 -17.02 -1.50
C ILE A 266 -10.74 -17.27 -2.88
N PRO A 267 -9.94 -16.32 -3.42
CA PRO A 267 -9.20 -16.54 -4.65
C PRO A 267 -8.30 -17.78 -4.57
N ALA A 268 -8.15 -18.50 -5.68
CA ALA A 268 -7.35 -19.73 -5.73
C ALA A 268 -5.87 -19.53 -5.36
N TRP A 269 -5.30 -18.36 -5.70
CA TRP A 269 -3.91 -18.01 -5.41
C TRP A 269 -3.67 -17.50 -3.99
N LEU A 270 -4.73 -17.12 -3.25
CA LEU A 270 -4.60 -16.42 -1.98
C LEU A 270 -4.20 -17.38 -0.85
N ASP A 271 -3.10 -17.06 -0.18
CA ASP A 271 -2.71 -17.61 1.12
C ASP A 271 -3.34 -16.79 2.24
N THR A 272 -4.16 -17.45 3.06
CA THR A 272 -4.87 -16.85 4.19
C THR A 272 -4.20 -17.13 5.53
N SER A 273 -3.01 -17.73 5.54
CA SER A 273 -2.27 -18.07 6.76
C SER A 273 -1.45 -16.91 7.34
N ASP A 274 -1.13 -15.88 6.54
CA ASP A 274 -0.39 -14.70 7.01
C ASP A 274 -1.27 -13.88 7.98
N PRO A 275 -0.82 -13.62 9.22
CA PRO A 275 -1.62 -12.95 10.24
C PRO A 275 -1.94 -11.47 9.92
N ARG A 276 -1.29 -10.87 8.92
CA ARG A 276 -1.60 -9.53 8.44
C ARG A 276 -2.81 -9.49 7.52
N LEU A 277 -3.22 -10.62 6.92
CA LEU A 277 -4.37 -10.68 6.04
C LEU A 277 -5.52 -11.43 6.72
N THR A 278 -6.72 -10.86 6.68
CA THR A 278 -7.93 -11.50 7.21
C THR A 278 -9.03 -11.43 6.17
N VAL A 279 -9.55 -12.58 5.76
CA VAL A 279 -10.74 -12.65 4.90
C VAL A 279 -11.98 -12.49 5.77
N VAL A 280 -12.82 -11.50 5.44
CA VAL A 280 -14.02 -11.12 6.18
C VAL A 280 -15.22 -11.37 5.29
N SER A 281 -16.21 -12.12 5.80
CA SER A 281 -17.43 -12.41 5.05
C SER A 281 -18.41 -11.23 5.08
N HIS A 282 -19.15 -11.00 4.00
CA HIS A 282 -20.31 -10.12 4.03
C HIS A 282 -21.27 -10.44 5.19
N ARG A 283 -21.45 -11.72 5.55
CA ARG A 283 -22.31 -12.13 6.67
C ARG A 283 -21.85 -11.57 8.02
N GLU A 284 -20.55 -11.42 8.21
CA GLU A 284 -19.97 -10.85 9.43
C GLU A 284 -20.25 -9.35 9.57
N LEU A 285 -20.29 -8.62 8.45
CA LEU A 285 -20.52 -7.17 8.43
C LEU A 285 -22.00 -6.78 8.45
N PHE A 286 -22.82 -7.57 7.78
CA PHE A 286 -24.26 -7.32 7.70
C PHE A 286 -24.95 -7.76 8.98
N GLY A 287 -24.54 -8.88 9.59
CA GLY A 287 -25.08 -9.33 10.87
C GLY A 287 -26.62 -9.35 10.84
N ASP A 288 -27.25 -8.59 11.75
CA ASP A 288 -28.70 -8.38 11.86
C ASP A 288 -29.21 -7.13 11.12
N THR A 289 -28.34 -6.39 10.45
CA THR A 289 -28.61 -5.05 9.93
C THR A 289 -28.21 -4.97 8.45
N GLY A 290 -29.17 -5.28 7.58
CA GLY A 290 -29.05 -5.32 6.12
C GLY A 290 -29.62 -6.60 5.53
N VAL A 291 -29.55 -6.76 4.20
CA VAL A 291 -30.08 -7.95 3.51
C VAL A 291 -29.00 -8.60 2.67
N LEU A 292 -28.86 -9.92 2.80
CA LEU A 292 -28.00 -10.76 1.97
C LEU A 292 -28.83 -11.80 1.20
N PRO A 293 -28.39 -12.24 0.00
CA PRO A 293 -27.18 -11.81 -0.69
C PRO A 293 -27.31 -10.37 -1.22
N THR A 294 -26.18 -9.65 -1.29
CA THR A 294 -26.10 -8.33 -1.92
C THR A 294 -25.04 -8.32 -3.01
N PHE A 295 -25.32 -7.59 -4.07
CA PHE A 295 -24.47 -7.33 -5.22
C PHE A 295 -24.24 -5.81 -5.39
N ASN A 296 -24.56 -5.05 -4.33
CA ASN A 296 -24.49 -3.62 -4.28
C ASN A 296 -23.24 -3.18 -3.51
N SER A 297 -22.27 -2.58 -4.21
CA SER A 297 -21.07 -2.07 -3.56
C SER A 297 -21.40 -1.01 -2.50
N HIS A 298 -22.38 -0.13 -2.73
CA HIS A 298 -22.78 0.86 -1.71
C HIS A 298 -23.32 0.20 -0.44
N ALA A 299 -24.07 -0.90 -0.58
CA ALA A 299 -24.55 -1.67 0.56
C ALA A 299 -23.37 -2.23 1.36
N ILE A 300 -22.40 -2.88 0.70
CA ILE A 300 -21.20 -3.47 1.35
C ILE A 300 -20.34 -2.38 1.99
N GLU A 301 -20.06 -1.33 1.24
CA GLU A 301 -19.30 -0.15 1.65
C GLU A 301 -19.89 0.55 2.87
N SER A 302 -21.22 0.53 3.03
CA SER A 302 -21.89 1.14 4.18
C SER A 302 -21.62 0.43 5.53
N ARG A 303 -20.97 -0.75 5.48
CA ARG A 303 -20.79 -1.65 6.63
C ARG A 303 -19.33 -1.84 7.05
N LEU A 304 -18.37 -1.27 6.33
CA LEU A 304 -16.94 -1.56 6.53
C LEU A 304 -16.43 -1.23 7.95
N HIS A 305 -16.99 -0.22 8.63
CA HIS A 305 -16.60 0.12 10.01
C HIS A 305 -16.92 -0.97 11.04
N ARG A 306 -17.77 -1.95 10.69
CA ARG A 306 -18.14 -3.08 11.54
C ARG A 306 -17.10 -4.21 11.55
N ILE A 307 -16.08 -4.16 10.70
CA ILE A 307 -15.01 -5.18 10.68
C ILE A 307 -14.41 -5.31 12.09
N PRO A 308 -14.44 -6.52 12.71
CA PRO A 308 -13.84 -6.71 14.02
C PRO A 308 -12.33 -6.49 14.00
N GLY A 309 -11.83 -5.71 14.96
CA GLY A 309 -10.40 -5.42 15.09
C GLY A 309 -9.85 -4.36 14.12
N LEU A 310 -10.69 -3.75 13.28
CA LEU A 310 -10.34 -2.62 12.43
C LEU A 310 -9.86 -1.41 13.25
N SER A 311 -8.74 -0.80 12.85
CA SER A 311 -8.20 0.42 13.47
C SER A 311 -9.09 1.63 13.24
N GLU A 312 -8.94 2.65 14.10
CA GLU A 312 -9.62 3.93 13.92
C GLU A 312 -9.30 4.57 12.56
N HIS A 313 -8.05 4.49 12.12
CA HIS A 313 -7.58 5.01 10.83
C HIS A 313 -7.40 3.85 9.88
N PHE A 314 -8.06 3.86 8.73
CA PHE A 314 -7.91 2.81 7.73
C PHE A 314 -8.08 3.37 6.32
N ILE A 315 -7.57 2.64 5.34
CA ILE A 315 -7.65 3.02 3.93
C ILE A 315 -8.47 1.98 3.19
N TYR A 316 -9.52 2.42 2.52
CA TYR A 316 -10.35 1.56 1.69
C TYR A 316 -9.84 1.55 0.25
N PHE A 317 -9.68 0.36 -0.30
CA PHE A 317 -9.31 0.10 -1.68
C PHE A 317 -10.43 -0.71 -2.36
N ASN A 318 -10.76 -0.31 -3.59
CA ASN A 318 -11.26 -1.29 -4.55
C ASN A 318 -10.09 -2.13 -5.06
N ASP A 319 -10.37 -3.31 -5.62
CA ASP A 319 -9.37 -4.22 -6.17
C ASP A 319 -8.64 -3.69 -7.40
N ASP A 320 -9.23 -2.72 -8.11
CA ASP A 320 -8.68 -2.03 -9.28
C ASP A 320 -7.81 -0.80 -8.96
N MET A 321 -7.58 -0.52 -7.67
CA MET A 321 -6.72 0.58 -7.20
C MET A 321 -5.34 0.07 -6.83
N PHE A 322 -4.30 0.77 -7.26
CA PHE A 322 -2.91 0.37 -7.04
C PHE A 322 -2.05 1.52 -6.53
N LEU A 323 -1.10 1.23 -5.64
CA LEU A 323 0.00 2.12 -5.36
C LEU A 323 1.03 2.03 -6.50
N GLY A 324 1.42 3.17 -7.09
CA GLY A 324 2.35 3.22 -8.22
C GLY A 324 3.83 3.33 -7.82
N ARG A 325 4.10 3.81 -6.62
CA ARG A 325 5.44 3.98 -6.04
C ARG A 325 5.35 4.02 -4.51
N PRO A 326 6.46 3.92 -3.78
CA PRO A 326 6.46 4.04 -2.32
C PRO A 326 5.76 5.32 -1.85
N VAL A 327 4.81 5.17 -0.92
CA VAL A 327 4.03 6.26 -0.30
C VAL A 327 4.10 6.17 1.22
N SER A 328 4.24 7.31 1.87
CA SER A 328 4.33 7.39 3.33
C SER A 328 2.95 7.45 3.98
N PRO A 329 2.84 7.08 5.28
CA PRO A 329 1.58 7.22 6.02
C PRO A 329 1.03 8.65 5.97
N ASP A 330 1.93 9.65 5.98
CA ASP A 330 1.56 11.05 5.94
C ASP A 330 0.91 11.48 4.62
N SER A 331 1.02 10.69 3.55
CA SER A 331 0.26 10.88 2.32
C SER A 331 -1.25 10.77 2.56
N PHE A 332 -1.66 10.02 3.60
CA PHE A 332 -3.06 9.71 3.90
C PHE A 332 -3.56 10.34 5.21
N PHE A 333 -2.72 10.44 6.24
CA PHE A 333 -3.10 11.01 7.54
C PHE A 333 -2.01 11.90 8.10
N HIS A 334 -2.36 13.04 8.69
CA HIS A 334 -1.41 13.75 9.55
C HIS A 334 -1.18 12.96 10.85
N ALA A 335 -0.02 13.15 11.48
CA ALA A 335 0.35 12.46 12.72
C ALA A 335 -0.60 12.73 13.90
N ASN A 336 -1.37 13.82 13.85
CA ASN A 336 -2.42 14.13 14.82
C ASN A 336 -3.78 13.46 14.53
N GLY A 337 -3.86 12.56 13.54
CA GLY A 337 -5.05 11.81 13.19
C GLY A 337 -5.96 12.45 12.13
N ILE A 338 -5.62 13.64 11.62
CA ILE A 338 -6.42 14.30 10.57
C ILE A 338 -6.25 13.56 9.24
N ALA A 339 -7.33 13.05 8.66
CA ALA A 339 -7.34 12.37 7.36
C ALA A 339 -7.18 13.33 6.18
N LYS A 340 -6.62 12.86 5.07
CA LYS A 340 -6.47 13.61 3.80
C LYS A 340 -7.37 13.02 2.72
N PHE A 341 -8.29 13.80 2.17
CA PHE A 341 -9.14 13.37 1.05
C PHE A 341 -8.77 14.06 -0.26
N PHE A 342 -9.05 13.40 -1.39
CA PHE A 342 -8.55 13.83 -2.70
C PHE A 342 -9.71 14.18 -3.63
N GLN A 343 -9.91 15.48 -3.88
CA GLN A 343 -11.01 15.94 -4.73
C GLN A 343 -10.68 15.79 -6.21
N SER A 344 -11.68 15.35 -6.97
CA SER A 344 -11.65 15.39 -8.42
C SER A 344 -12.00 16.79 -8.93
N LYS A 345 -11.62 17.09 -10.17
CA LYS A 345 -12.14 18.25 -10.91
C LYS A 345 -13.56 18.02 -11.42
N ALA A 346 -14.02 16.77 -11.44
CA ALA A 346 -15.35 16.40 -11.86
C ALA A 346 -16.39 16.85 -10.83
N GLN A 347 -17.49 17.43 -11.30
CA GLN A 347 -18.54 17.96 -10.45
C GLN A 347 -19.69 16.97 -10.23
N LEU A 348 -20.44 17.18 -9.15
CA LEU A 348 -21.73 16.56 -8.89
C LEU A 348 -22.82 17.26 -9.70
N ASP A 349 -23.57 16.48 -10.46
CA ASP A 349 -24.70 16.95 -11.26
C ASP A 349 -25.73 17.70 -10.40
N ALA A 350 -26.41 18.69 -10.98
CA ALA A 350 -27.40 19.51 -10.28
C ALA A 350 -28.71 18.75 -10.00
N GLY A 351 -29.53 19.28 -9.08
CA GLY A 351 -30.86 18.75 -8.75
C GLY A 351 -30.89 17.55 -7.78
N PRO A 352 -32.10 17.07 -7.44
CA PRO A 352 -32.27 15.87 -6.62
C PRO A 352 -31.87 14.60 -7.39
N ALA A 353 -31.61 13.51 -6.64
CA ALA A 353 -31.38 12.20 -7.23
C ALA A 353 -32.65 11.68 -7.92
N THR A 354 -32.47 11.02 -9.05
CA THR A 354 -33.55 10.45 -9.86
C THR A 354 -33.20 9.02 -10.27
N LYS A 355 -34.21 8.22 -10.63
CA LYS A 355 -33.99 6.86 -11.15
C LYS A 355 -33.23 6.78 -12.49
N PHE A 356 -33.13 7.91 -13.20
CA PHE A 356 -32.43 8.00 -14.47
C PHE A 356 -30.94 8.35 -14.30
N ASP A 357 -30.54 8.75 -13.10
CA ASP A 357 -29.13 8.99 -12.81
C ASP A 357 -28.35 7.68 -12.81
N ALA A 358 -27.09 7.72 -13.26
CA ALA A 358 -26.15 6.65 -12.98
C ALA A 358 -26.09 6.45 -11.45
N PRO A 359 -26.00 5.22 -10.92
CA PRO A 359 -26.12 5.00 -9.48
C PRO A 359 -25.12 5.79 -8.61
N VAL A 360 -23.89 5.96 -9.08
CA VAL A 360 -22.87 6.77 -8.38
C VAL A 360 -23.24 8.26 -8.34
N THR A 361 -23.89 8.76 -9.41
CA THR A 361 -24.40 10.14 -9.48
C THR A 361 -25.57 10.32 -8.53
N ALA A 362 -26.53 9.39 -8.52
CA ALA A 362 -27.66 9.42 -7.58
C ALA A 362 -27.18 9.45 -6.12
N ALA A 363 -26.25 8.56 -5.76
CA ALA A 363 -25.66 8.52 -4.43
C ALA A 363 -24.92 9.82 -4.07
N GLY A 364 -24.14 10.39 -4.99
CA GLY A 364 -23.51 11.69 -4.79
C GLY A 364 -24.50 12.84 -4.55
N LYS A 365 -25.64 12.84 -5.24
CA LYS A 365 -26.73 13.81 -5.02
C LYS A 365 -27.40 13.61 -3.66
N ASN A 366 -27.62 12.37 -3.22
CA ASN A 366 -28.14 12.05 -1.87
C ASN A 366 -27.17 12.52 -0.79
N ASN A 367 -25.87 12.25 -0.94
CA ASN A 367 -24.84 12.73 -0.02
C ASN A 367 -24.86 14.26 0.08
N ARG A 368 -24.96 14.96 -1.06
CA ARG A 368 -25.04 16.43 -1.10
C ARG A 368 -26.24 16.95 -0.31
N ARG A 369 -27.41 16.31 -0.43
CA ARG A 369 -28.61 16.65 0.35
C ARG A 369 -28.32 16.56 1.85
N HIS A 370 -27.85 15.42 2.33
CA HIS A 370 -27.60 15.22 3.77
C HIS A 370 -26.53 16.14 4.34
N ILE A 371 -25.46 16.43 3.57
CA ILE A 371 -24.45 17.42 3.99
C ILE A 371 -25.05 18.83 4.08
N ALA A 372 -25.89 19.22 3.12
CA ALA A 372 -26.54 20.53 3.11
C ALA A 372 -27.51 20.69 4.28
N GLU A 373 -28.30 19.66 4.58
CA GLU A 373 -29.24 19.65 5.70
C GLU A 373 -28.52 19.70 7.05
N ARG A 374 -27.47 18.89 7.23
CA ARG A 374 -26.78 18.75 8.52
C ARG A 374 -25.85 19.92 8.86
N PHE A 375 -25.16 20.46 7.85
CA PHE A 375 -24.08 21.41 8.06
C PHE A 375 -24.33 22.79 7.43
N HIS A 376 -25.45 22.97 6.70
CA HIS A 376 -25.75 24.20 5.97
C HIS A 376 -24.61 24.59 5.00
N ARG A 377 -24.06 23.58 4.32
CA ARG A 377 -22.97 23.69 3.34
C ARG A 377 -23.26 22.86 2.10
N GLY A 378 -23.02 23.41 0.92
CA GLY A 378 -23.12 22.68 -0.34
C GLY A 378 -21.80 22.03 -0.73
N ILE A 379 -21.87 20.84 -1.32
CA ILE A 379 -20.72 20.16 -1.95
C ILE A 379 -20.93 20.09 -3.46
N THR A 380 -19.86 20.27 -4.22
CA THR A 380 -19.91 20.38 -5.69
C THR A 380 -18.96 19.44 -6.41
N GLN A 381 -17.91 18.95 -5.74
CA GLN A 381 -16.88 18.12 -6.36
C GLN A 381 -17.11 16.64 -6.03
N LYS A 382 -16.72 15.78 -6.97
CA LYS A 382 -16.55 14.34 -6.73
C LYS A 382 -15.17 14.10 -6.09
N MET A 383 -14.94 12.88 -5.62
CA MET A 383 -13.61 12.43 -5.18
C MET A 383 -12.86 11.77 -6.33
N GLN A 384 -11.53 11.80 -6.28
CA GLN A 384 -10.71 10.98 -7.18
C GLN A 384 -10.96 9.50 -6.89
N HIS A 385 -10.77 8.64 -7.89
CA HIS A 385 -10.88 7.20 -7.70
C HIS A 385 -9.52 6.63 -7.26
N VAL A 386 -9.22 6.89 -6.00
CA VAL A 386 -7.97 6.55 -5.31
C VAL A 386 -8.32 5.86 -4.00
N PRO A 387 -7.35 5.21 -3.33
CA PRO A 387 -7.55 4.69 -1.99
C PRO A 387 -8.13 5.75 -1.05
N TYR A 388 -9.25 5.43 -0.43
CA TYR A 388 -10.03 6.36 0.37
C TYR A 388 -9.58 6.33 1.82
N THR A 389 -9.22 7.49 2.37
CA THR A 389 -8.79 7.63 3.77
C THR A 389 -10.01 7.76 4.69
N LEU A 390 -10.20 6.76 5.54
CA LEU A 390 -11.40 6.63 6.35
C LEU A 390 -11.07 6.62 7.84
N GLN A 391 -12.05 7.05 8.61
CA GLN A 391 -12.01 7.05 10.06
C GLN A 391 -13.22 6.29 10.58
N LYS A 392 -12.99 5.24 11.35
CA LYS A 392 -14.04 4.36 11.87
C LYS A 392 -15.09 5.16 12.65
N SER A 393 -14.65 6.04 13.55
CA SER A 393 -15.55 6.91 14.32
C SER A 393 -16.42 7.83 13.46
N VAL A 394 -15.97 8.24 12.26
CA VAL A 394 -16.76 9.06 11.34
C VAL A 394 -17.85 8.23 10.67
N LEU A 395 -17.56 6.99 10.28
CA LEU A 395 -18.56 6.09 9.71
C LEU A 395 -19.64 5.73 10.74
N GLU A 396 -19.22 5.44 11.98
CA GLU A 396 -20.14 5.20 13.11
C GLU A 396 -21.01 6.43 13.40
N GLU A 397 -20.44 7.64 13.32
CA GLU A 397 -21.19 8.88 13.47
C GLU A 397 -22.21 9.07 12.33
N ILE A 398 -21.83 8.82 11.07
CA ILE A 398 -22.75 8.89 9.93
C ILE A 398 -23.94 7.94 10.13
N GLU A 399 -23.68 6.69 10.50
CA GLU A 399 -24.74 5.72 10.78
C GLU A 399 -25.64 6.16 11.93
N LYS A 400 -25.08 6.76 12.99
CA LYS A 400 -25.87 7.28 14.11
C LYS A 400 -26.78 8.45 13.69
N TRP A 401 -26.34 9.30 12.76
CA TRP A 401 -27.09 10.47 12.33
C TRP A 401 -28.06 10.19 11.17
N LEU A 402 -27.76 9.19 10.33
CA LEU A 402 -28.57 8.76 9.19
C LEU A 402 -28.93 7.27 9.31
N PRO A 403 -29.54 6.83 10.43
CA PRO A 403 -29.72 5.40 10.70
C PRO A 403 -30.62 4.72 9.68
N ASP A 404 -31.66 5.41 9.21
CA ASP A 404 -32.61 4.85 8.26
C ASP A 404 -32.03 4.81 6.85
N GLU A 405 -31.29 5.83 6.41
CA GLU A 405 -30.68 5.87 5.08
C GLU A 405 -29.50 4.90 4.95
N VAL A 406 -28.70 4.74 6.02
CA VAL A 406 -27.63 3.73 6.06
C VAL A 406 -28.23 2.33 6.08
N ARG A 407 -29.27 2.08 6.89
CA ARG A 407 -29.99 0.80 6.88
C ARG A 407 -30.58 0.51 5.50
N GLN A 408 -31.29 1.47 4.90
CA GLN A 408 -31.91 1.31 3.59
C GLN A 408 -30.86 1.01 2.52
N THR A 409 -29.73 1.73 2.51
CA THR A 409 -28.61 1.43 1.59
C THR A 409 -28.12 -0.01 1.76
N ALA A 410 -28.00 -0.50 3.00
CA ALA A 410 -27.59 -1.88 3.30
C ALA A 410 -28.67 -2.94 2.98
N GLU A 411 -29.93 -2.55 2.80
CA GLU A 411 -31.03 -3.45 2.46
C GLU A 411 -31.20 -3.63 0.95
N HIS A 412 -30.62 -2.77 0.12
CA HIS A 412 -30.72 -2.86 -1.35
C HIS A 412 -29.73 -3.91 -1.92
N PRO A 413 -30.22 -5.02 -2.51
CA PRO A 413 -29.34 -6.05 -3.08
C PRO A 413 -28.64 -5.61 -4.37
N PHE A 414 -29.20 -4.62 -5.07
CA PHE A 414 -28.62 -3.99 -6.26
C PHE A 414 -28.56 -2.48 -6.07
N ARG A 415 -27.65 -1.81 -6.80
CA ARG A 415 -27.50 -0.36 -6.71
C ARG A 415 -28.84 0.35 -6.92
N HIS A 416 -29.21 1.20 -5.97
CA HIS A 416 -30.51 1.86 -5.93
C HIS A 416 -30.34 3.39 -5.93
N PRO A 417 -31.27 4.17 -6.54
CA PRO A 417 -31.18 5.64 -6.56
C PRO A 417 -31.21 6.30 -5.18
N GLY A 418 -31.67 5.57 -4.16
CA GLY A 418 -31.69 6.02 -2.75
C GLY A 418 -30.39 5.74 -1.99
N ASP A 419 -29.42 5.03 -2.57
CA ASP A 419 -28.18 4.66 -1.89
C ASP A 419 -27.35 5.89 -1.48
N LEU A 420 -26.52 5.69 -0.46
CA LEU A 420 -25.42 6.58 -0.09
C LEU A 420 -24.08 6.00 -0.54
N SER A 421 -23.20 6.85 -1.07
CA SER A 421 -21.81 6.48 -1.35
C SER A 421 -20.93 6.93 -0.18
N ILE A 422 -20.87 6.10 0.86
CA ILE A 422 -20.33 6.50 2.16
C ILE A 422 -18.80 6.65 2.13
N PRO A 423 -18.01 5.59 1.82
CA PRO A 423 -16.55 5.69 1.76
C PRO A 423 -16.04 6.61 0.66
N SER A 424 -16.63 6.53 -0.53
CA SER A 424 -16.12 7.23 -1.71
C SER A 424 -16.51 8.72 -1.80
N SER A 425 -17.38 9.21 -0.90
CA SER A 425 -17.82 10.61 -0.92
C SER A 425 -18.30 11.16 0.43
N LEU A 426 -19.32 10.56 1.06
CA LEU A 426 -20.00 11.18 2.22
C LEU A 426 -19.05 11.39 3.41
N GLN A 427 -18.25 10.37 3.73
CA GLN A 427 -17.33 10.39 4.86
C GLN A 427 -16.35 11.55 4.78
N HIS A 428 -15.75 11.80 3.61
CA HIS A 428 -14.73 12.81 3.45
C HIS A 428 -15.25 14.22 3.75
N TYR A 429 -16.44 14.55 3.24
CA TYR A 429 -17.07 15.83 3.51
C TYR A 429 -17.57 15.94 4.96
N TRP A 430 -18.09 14.87 5.52
CA TRP A 430 -18.49 14.81 6.93
C TRP A 430 -17.30 15.06 7.85
N ALA A 431 -16.19 14.36 7.62
CA ALA A 431 -14.95 14.51 8.37
C ALA A 431 -14.37 15.93 8.22
N TYR A 432 -14.39 16.50 7.02
CA TYR A 432 -13.94 17.88 6.80
C TYR A 432 -14.76 18.90 7.60
N LEU A 433 -16.09 18.82 7.53
CA LEU A 433 -17.00 19.75 8.20
C LEU A 433 -17.02 19.57 9.73
N THR A 434 -16.52 18.44 10.21
CA THR A 434 -16.30 18.15 11.64
C THR A 434 -14.83 18.27 12.06
N ARG A 435 -13.96 18.87 11.22
CA ARG A 435 -12.54 19.17 11.51
C ARG A 435 -11.65 17.94 11.75
N ARG A 436 -12.01 16.79 11.18
CA ARG A 436 -11.26 15.53 11.23
C ARG A 436 -10.55 15.19 9.91
N ALA A 437 -10.85 15.89 8.82
CA ALA A 437 -10.15 15.72 7.56
C ALA A 437 -9.81 17.07 6.91
N VAL A 438 -8.83 17.06 6.00
CA VAL A 438 -8.43 18.19 5.16
C VAL A 438 -8.25 17.75 3.70
N PRO A 439 -8.40 18.65 2.72
CA PRO A 439 -8.02 18.35 1.34
C PRO A 439 -6.53 18.01 1.25
N GLY A 440 -6.19 16.93 0.56
CA GLY A 440 -4.84 16.54 0.21
C GLY A 440 -4.61 16.56 -1.30
N SER A 441 -3.39 16.24 -1.71
CA SER A 441 -3.03 16.00 -3.10
C SER A 441 -2.27 14.68 -3.23
N ILE A 442 -2.53 13.98 -4.32
CA ILE A 442 -1.89 12.71 -4.66
C ILE A 442 -1.70 12.67 -6.17
N LYS A 443 -0.53 12.21 -6.65
CA LYS A 443 -0.28 12.07 -8.09
C LYS A 443 -0.99 10.82 -8.59
N TYR A 444 -2.01 11.02 -9.41
CA TYR A 444 -2.97 10.00 -9.77
C TYR A 444 -3.20 9.90 -11.28
N THR A 445 -3.39 8.67 -11.78
CA THR A 445 -3.88 8.37 -13.12
C THR A 445 -5.07 7.42 -13.07
N TYR A 446 -6.12 7.74 -13.82
CA TYR A 446 -7.23 6.84 -14.12
C TYR A 446 -7.06 6.29 -15.54
N ALA A 447 -6.98 4.97 -15.68
CA ALA A 447 -6.96 4.31 -16.98
C ALA A 447 -8.26 3.51 -17.15
N ASP A 448 -9.02 3.86 -18.17
CA ASP A 448 -10.22 3.13 -18.59
C ASP A 448 -9.79 2.06 -19.61
N LEU A 449 -9.91 0.79 -19.27
CA LEU A 449 -9.41 -0.31 -20.09
C LEU A 449 -10.03 -0.37 -21.50
N ALA A 450 -11.21 0.22 -21.67
CA ALA A 450 -11.89 0.28 -22.96
C ALA A 450 -11.46 1.48 -23.82
N HIS A 451 -10.68 2.41 -23.26
CA HIS A 451 -10.28 3.62 -23.96
C HIS A 451 -9.07 3.37 -24.91
N PRO A 452 -9.11 3.81 -26.18
CA PRO A 452 -8.05 3.53 -27.15
C PRO A 452 -6.64 4.03 -26.78
N SER A 453 -6.54 5.03 -25.90
CA SER A 453 -5.24 5.57 -25.45
C SER A 453 -4.63 4.82 -24.26
N THR A 454 -5.35 3.87 -23.66
CA THR A 454 -4.91 3.15 -22.46
C THR A 454 -3.58 2.42 -22.63
N PRO A 455 -3.28 1.73 -23.74
CA PRO A 455 -1.97 1.12 -23.94
C PRO A 455 -0.80 2.12 -23.80
N VAL A 456 -0.97 3.34 -24.32
CA VAL A 456 0.04 4.40 -24.23
C VAL A 456 0.16 4.87 -22.78
N GLN A 457 -0.95 5.05 -22.07
CA GLN A 457 -0.95 5.43 -20.66
C GLN A 457 -0.22 4.39 -19.79
N LEU A 458 -0.48 3.10 -20.00
CA LEU A 458 0.19 2.00 -19.29
C LEU A 458 1.69 1.95 -19.59
N ALA A 459 2.10 2.14 -20.85
CA ALA A 459 3.51 2.22 -21.22
C ALA A 459 4.22 3.39 -20.51
N PHE A 460 3.59 4.56 -20.42
CA PHE A 460 4.13 5.71 -19.67
C PHE A 460 4.20 5.43 -18.17
N LEU A 461 3.19 4.78 -17.59
CA LEU A 461 3.20 4.37 -16.19
C LEU A 461 4.38 3.42 -15.94
N LEU A 462 4.55 2.38 -16.76
CA LEU A 462 5.61 1.38 -16.60
C LEU A 462 7.01 2.00 -16.73
N ALA A 463 7.20 2.89 -17.71
CA ALA A 463 8.50 3.52 -17.96
C ALA A 463 8.87 4.57 -16.88
N ARG A 464 7.90 5.33 -16.38
CA ARG A 464 8.17 6.48 -15.50
C ARG A 464 7.89 6.23 -14.03
N ARG A 465 6.98 5.31 -13.69
CA ARG A 465 6.54 5.00 -12.31
C ARG A 465 6.31 6.25 -11.45
N HIS A 466 5.67 7.25 -12.07
CA HIS A 466 5.66 8.63 -11.60
C HIS A 466 4.42 9.00 -10.77
N CYS A 467 3.41 8.12 -10.75
CA CYS A 467 2.18 8.30 -10.00
C CYS A 467 2.30 7.63 -8.62
N ASP A 468 1.72 8.26 -7.61
CA ASP A 468 1.51 7.69 -6.28
C ASP A 468 0.49 6.55 -6.34
N VAL A 469 -0.56 6.77 -7.12
CA VAL A 469 -1.70 5.87 -7.28
C VAL A 469 -2.11 5.81 -8.74
N PHE A 470 -2.59 4.66 -9.18
CA PHE A 470 -3.38 4.58 -10.40
C PHE A 470 -4.54 3.61 -10.25
N CYS A 471 -5.53 3.74 -11.11
CA CYS A 471 -6.70 2.88 -11.16
C CYS A 471 -6.87 2.31 -12.56
N LEU A 472 -7.17 1.02 -12.67
CA LEU A 472 -7.43 0.31 -13.92
C LEU A 472 -8.89 -0.14 -13.96
N ASN A 473 -9.80 0.74 -14.36
CA ASN A 473 -11.22 0.41 -14.31
C ASN A 473 -11.69 -0.18 -15.65
N ASP A 474 -12.58 -1.17 -15.57
CA ASP A 474 -13.27 -1.73 -16.72
C ASP A 474 -14.58 -0.95 -16.96
N THR A 475 -14.71 -0.38 -18.15
CA THR A 475 -15.99 0.17 -18.60
C THR A 475 -16.40 -0.55 -19.88
N ASP A 476 -17.69 -0.85 -20.01
CA ASP A 476 -18.19 -1.36 -21.28
C ASP A 476 -18.12 -0.25 -22.33
N SER A 477 -17.14 -0.36 -23.22
CA SER A 477 -17.21 0.30 -24.50
C SER A 477 -17.07 -0.75 -25.60
N ALA A 478 -17.90 -0.63 -26.64
CA ALA A 478 -17.88 -1.52 -27.80
C ALA A 478 -16.58 -1.42 -28.64
N ALA A 479 -15.58 -0.64 -28.20
CA ALA A 479 -14.38 -0.32 -28.97
C ALA A 479 -13.22 -1.31 -28.79
N VAL A 480 -13.15 -2.05 -27.67
CA VAL A 480 -12.05 -2.99 -27.36
C VAL A 480 -12.64 -4.30 -26.87
N ALA A 481 -12.19 -5.43 -27.43
CA ALA A 481 -12.67 -6.75 -27.00
C ALA A 481 -12.15 -7.08 -25.58
N HIS A 482 -12.97 -7.73 -24.74
CA HIS A 482 -12.56 -8.11 -23.39
C HIS A 482 -11.27 -8.97 -23.35
N SER A 483 -11.00 -9.76 -24.39
CA SER A 483 -9.76 -10.53 -24.53
C SER A 483 -8.52 -9.63 -24.71
N GLU A 484 -8.66 -8.50 -25.39
CA GLU A 484 -7.56 -7.54 -25.58
C GLU A 484 -7.27 -6.78 -24.28
N GLN A 485 -8.32 -6.40 -23.53
CA GLN A 485 -8.17 -5.83 -22.19
C GLN A 485 -7.45 -6.80 -21.25
N ALA A 486 -7.87 -8.07 -21.24
CA ALA A 486 -7.25 -9.10 -20.42
C ALA A 486 -5.77 -9.31 -20.79
N ALA A 487 -5.43 -9.37 -22.08
CA ALA A 487 -4.04 -9.48 -22.53
C ALA A 487 -3.20 -8.27 -22.13
N MET A 488 -3.76 -7.06 -22.21
CA MET A 488 -3.09 -5.83 -21.80
C MET A 488 -2.75 -5.83 -20.31
N MET A 489 -3.67 -6.28 -19.45
CA MET A 489 -3.45 -6.39 -18.02
C MET A 489 -2.45 -7.49 -17.66
N ALA A 490 -2.55 -8.64 -18.34
CA ALA A 490 -1.62 -9.76 -18.18
C ALA A 490 -0.19 -9.41 -18.63
N ASP A 491 0.00 -8.43 -19.51
CA ASP A 491 1.31 -7.88 -19.86
C ASP A 491 1.78 -6.83 -18.83
N PHE A 492 0.92 -5.87 -18.49
CA PHE A 492 1.28 -4.72 -17.68
C PHE A 492 1.53 -5.07 -16.20
N LEU A 493 0.61 -5.78 -15.55
CA LEU A 493 0.63 -5.98 -14.10
C LEU A 493 1.83 -6.79 -13.61
N PRO A 494 2.25 -7.91 -14.24
CA PRO A 494 3.45 -8.62 -13.83
C PRO A 494 4.73 -7.81 -14.03
N GLN A 495 4.78 -6.90 -15.01
CA GLN A 495 5.94 -6.03 -15.21
C GLN A 495 5.98 -4.88 -14.19
N TYR A 496 4.82 -4.32 -13.85
CA TYR A 496 4.71 -3.22 -12.89
C TYR A 496 4.96 -3.70 -11.45
N PHE A 497 4.40 -4.86 -11.09
CA PHE A 497 4.50 -5.47 -9.75
C PHE A 497 5.10 -6.87 -9.82
N PRO A 498 6.40 -6.98 -10.14
CA PRO A 498 6.99 -8.26 -10.48
C PRO A 498 7.40 -9.09 -9.26
N PHE A 499 7.47 -8.48 -8.08
CA PHE A 499 7.78 -9.17 -6.82
C PHE A 499 6.51 -9.74 -6.19
N ARG A 500 6.58 -10.99 -5.75
CA ARG A 500 5.47 -11.69 -5.10
C ARG A 500 5.22 -11.10 -3.71
N SER A 501 3.95 -11.04 -3.34
CA SER A 501 3.54 -10.76 -1.97
C SER A 501 3.58 -12.05 -1.14
N PRO A 502 3.70 -11.94 0.20
CA PRO A 502 3.61 -13.08 1.13
C PRO A 502 2.22 -13.72 1.19
N PHE A 503 1.22 -13.12 0.53
CA PHE A 503 -0.17 -13.60 0.48
C PHE A 503 -0.44 -14.54 -0.71
N GLU A 504 0.60 -14.96 -1.43
CA GLU A 504 0.46 -15.78 -2.63
C GLU A 504 0.97 -17.20 -2.38
N LEU A 505 0.10 -18.17 -2.59
CA LEU A 505 0.48 -19.58 -2.59
C LEU A 505 1.47 -19.92 -3.70
N PRO A 506 2.30 -20.97 -3.53
CA PRO A 506 3.08 -21.55 -4.63
C PRO A 506 2.23 -21.80 -5.88
N ASP A 507 2.82 -21.60 -7.07
CA ASP A 507 2.08 -21.56 -8.33
C ASP A 507 1.41 -22.91 -8.67
N ASP A 508 2.04 -24.01 -8.29
CA ASP A 508 1.50 -25.37 -8.40
C ASP A 508 0.28 -25.57 -7.48
N VAL A 509 0.34 -25.08 -6.25
CA VAL A 509 -0.80 -25.13 -5.31
C VAL A 509 -1.95 -24.24 -5.78
N ALA A 510 -1.64 -23.03 -6.26
CA ALA A 510 -2.62 -22.11 -6.83
C ALA A 510 -3.31 -22.72 -8.07
N ALA A 511 -2.56 -23.40 -8.94
CA ALA A 511 -3.09 -24.07 -10.12
C ALA A 511 -4.02 -25.25 -9.77
N GLU A 512 -3.70 -26.02 -8.73
CA GLU A 512 -4.59 -27.08 -8.24
C GLU A 512 -5.86 -26.49 -7.61
N ARG A 513 -5.76 -25.40 -6.85
CA ARG A 513 -6.91 -24.69 -6.28
C ARG A 513 -7.79 -24.03 -7.35
N ALA A 514 -7.23 -23.63 -8.48
CA ALA A 514 -7.96 -23.00 -9.59
C ALA A 514 -8.95 -23.96 -10.28
N LYS A 515 -8.93 -25.25 -9.96
CA LYS A 515 -9.94 -26.24 -10.39
C LYS A 515 -11.26 -26.12 -9.63
N PHE A 516 -11.30 -25.35 -8.55
CA PHE A 516 -12.47 -25.10 -7.70
C PHE A 516 -12.90 -23.63 -7.81
N SER A 517 -14.18 -23.35 -7.61
CA SER A 517 -14.67 -21.97 -7.53
C SER A 517 -14.19 -21.27 -6.26
N ALA A 518 -14.19 -19.94 -6.27
CA ALA A 518 -13.81 -19.15 -5.09
C ALA A 518 -14.73 -19.42 -3.89
N THR A 519 -16.02 -19.68 -4.14
CA THR A 519 -17.01 -20.07 -3.12
C THR A 519 -16.73 -21.46 -2.55
N GLU A 520 -16.36 -22.44 -3.39
CA GLU A 520 -15.98 -23.79 -2.91
C GLU A 520 -14.77 -23.72 -1.98
N LEU A 521 -13.76 -22.94 -2.37
CA LEU A 521 -12.57 -22.68 -1.55
C LEU A 521 -12.93 -21.97 -0.23
N GLY A 522 -13.81 -20.97 -0.28
CA GLY A 522 -14.30 -20.28 0.90
C GLY A 522 -15.05 -21.19 1.88
N ARG A 523 -15.98 -22.01 1.38
CA ARG A 523 -16.71 -23.02 2.17
C ARG A 523 -15.75 -24.02 2.80
N ALA A 524 -14.78 -24.51 2.03
CA ALA A 524 -13.81 -25.46 2.54
C ALA A 524 -12.90 -24.87 3.62
N ALA A 525 -12.49 -23.60 3.50
CA ALA A 525 -11.72 -22.92 4.55
C ALA A 525 -12.53 -22.79 5.85
N GLN A 526 -13.83 -22.50 5.75
CA GLN A 526 -14.74 -22.49 6.90
C GLN A 526 -14.91 -23.90 7.51
N GLN A 527 -14.99 -24.94 6.66
CA GLN A 527 -15.14 -26.35 7.06
C GLN A 527 -13.85 -27.02 7.52
N SER A 528 -12.67 -26.50 7.20
CA SER A 528 -11.37 -27.06 7.61
C SER A 528 -11.11 -26.95 9.12
N ARG A 529 -11.96 -26.22 9.86
CA ARG A 529 -12.10 -26.37 11.32
C ARG A 529 -12.72 -27.72 11.74
N VAL A 530 -13.22 -28.50 10.78
CA VAL A 530 -13.87 -29.82 10.89
C VAL A 530 -13.58 -30.68 9.63
N GLY A 531 -12.30 -30.86 9.25
CA GLY A 531 -11.83 -32.00 8.43
C GLY A 531 -12.33 -32.18 6.99
N ALA A 532 -12.03 -31.26 6.06
CA ALA A 532 -12.25 -31.45 4.62
C ALA A 532 -10.93 -31.70 3.82
N ARG A 533 -11.02 -32.52 2.76
CA ARG A 533 -9.92 -32.87 1.81
C ARG A 533 -9.80 -31.84 0.68
N ILE A 534 -9.22 -30.67 0.96
CA ILE A 534 -8.65 -29.76 -0.06
C ILE A 534 -7.13 -29.81 0.08
N PRO A 535 -6.32 -29.62 -0.99
CA PRO A 535 -4.87 -29.48 -0.85
C PRO A 535 -4.56 -28.46 0.24
N GLN A 536 -4.04 -28.96 1.36
CA GLN A 536 -3.87 -28.14 2.55
C GLN A 536 -2.83 -27.06 2.30
N GLN A 537 -3.01 -25.90 2.95
CA GLN A 537 -1.93 -24.98 3.24
C GLN A 537 -0.83 -25.81 3.90
N GLY A 538 0.18 -26.22 3.14
CA GLY A 538 1.32 -26.91 3.70
C GLY A 538 1.92 -25.98 4.74
N THR A 539 1.86 -26.35 6.02
CA THR A 539 2.59 -25.67 7.08
C THR A 539 4.08 -25.80 6.77
N TYR A 540 4.63 -24.85 6.02
CA TYR A 540 6.06 -24.68 5.93
C TYR A 540 6.51 -24.10 7.27
N GLN A 541 6.97 -24.99 8.16
CA GLN A 541 7.86 -24.58 9.22
C GLN A 541 8.99 -23.76 8.59
N SER A 542 9.22 -22.58 9.14
CA SER A 542 10.39 -21.77 8.89
C SER A 542 11.62 -22.67 8.98
N ARG A 543 12.24 -22.96 7.84
CA ARG A 543 13.64 -23.41 7.83
C ARG A 543 14.45 -22.20 8.28
N ALA A 544 14.66 -22.12 9.58
CA ALA A 544 15.81 -21.43 10.14
C ALA A 544 17.03 -21.87 9.32
N LEU A 545 17.70 -20.89 8.73
CA LEU A 545 19.04 -21.05 8.18
C LEU A 545 19.94 -21.53 9.32
N GLN A 546 20.11 -22.85 9.44
CA GLN A 546 21.25 -23.40 10.14
C GLN A 546 22.43 -23.28 9.18
N HIS A 547 23.37 -22.43 9.57
CA HIS A 547 24.73 -22.43 9.07
C HIS A 547 25.36 -23.80 9.31
N ASP A 548 25.89 -24.39 8.25
CA ASP A 548 27.16 -25.10 8.25
C ASP A 548 28.08 -24.41 7.25
#